data_AF-A0A1M4YFY2-F1
#
_entry.id   AF-A0A1M4YFY2-F1
#
_cell.length_a   1.000
_cell.length_b   1.000
_cell.length_c   1.000
_cell.angle_alpha   90.00
_cell.angle_beta   90.00
_cell.angle_gamma   90.00
#
_symmetry.space_group_name_H-M   'P 1'
#
loop_
_entity.id
_entity.type
_entity.pdbx_description
1 polymer ?
#
loop_
_entity_poly.entity_id
_entity_poly.type
_entity_poly.pdbx_seq_one_letter_code
_entity_poly.pdbx_strand_id
1 'polypeptide(L)' 'MSCTTCSSGNLSGISVGSDETVTELTRVIGIEEANRLLAEGYLFVSMYFNQAEQQEVYILARLKPTKKQRKPIGFIPGQ' A
#
# COMPACT_ATOMS: atom_id res chain seq x y z
N MET A 1 -14.37 -21.45 -20.78
CA MET A 1 -14.02 -20.07 -20.36
C MET A 1 -12.76 -20.17 -19.52
N SER A 2 -11.65 -19.66 -20.07
CA SER A 2 -10.29 -19.94 -19.61
C SER A 2 -9.88 -18.95 -18.54
N CYS A 3 -9.71 -19.41 -17.30
CA CYS A 3 -9.06 -18.64 -16.24
C CYS A 3 -7.54 -18.79 -16.41
N THR A 4 -6.91 -17.79 -17.01
CA THR A 4 -5.46 -17.74 -17.19
C THR A 4 -4.79 -17.35 -15.88
N THR A 5 -4.09 -18.29 -15.26
CA THR A 5 -3.26 -18.13 -14.07
C THR A 5 -2.02 -17.31 -14.42
N CYS A 6 -1.99 -16.04 -14.04
CA CYS A 6 -0.78 -15.22 -14.13
C CYS A 6 0.14 -15.53 -12.94
N SER A 7 0.95 -16.57 -13.11
CA SER A 7 2.16 -16.76 -12.30
C SER A 7 3.19 -15.73 -12.74
N SER A 8 3.43 -14.73 -11.92
CA SER A 8 4.67 -13.97 -11.93
C SER A 8 5.04 -13.63 -10.49
N GLY A 9 5.90 -14.47 -9.92
CA GLY A 9 6.58 -14.19 -8.66
C GLY A 9 7.43 -12.93 -8.79
N ASN A 10 6.95 -11.88 -8.14
CA ASN A 10 7.77 -10.83 -7.55
C ASN A 10 6.99 -10.38 -6.31
N LEU A 11 7.66 -9.80 -5.30
CA LEU A 11 6.98 -9.16 -4.18
C LEU A 11 6.14 -7.98 -4.69
N SER A 12 5.00 -8.28 -5.29
CA SER A 12 4.01 -7.30 -5.71
C SER A 12 3.38 -6.79 -4.43
N GLY A 13 3.90 -5.66 -3.98
CA GLY A 13 3.32 -4.88 -2.90
C GLY A 13 1.82 -4.71 -3.15
N ILE A 14 1.07 -4.66 -2.05
CA ILE A 14 -0.38 -4.48 -2.08
C ILE A 14 -0.66 -3.18 -2.83
N SER A 15 -1.31 -3.28 -4.00
CA SER A 15 -1.72 -2.14 -4.80
C SER A 15 -3.09 -1.68 -4.31
N VAL A 16 -3.19 -0.42 -3.89
CA VAL A 16 -4.43 0.19 -3.38
C VAL A 16 -4.93 1.20 -4.43
N GLY A 17 -5.22 0.73 -5.64
CA GLY A 17 -6.02 1.49 -6.63
C GLY A 17 -5.41 2.74 -7.29
N SER A 18 -4.26 3.23 -6.85
CA SER A 18 -3.47 4.28 -7.52
C SER A 18 -2.10 3.73 -7.90
N ASP A 19 -1.34 4.42 -8.77
CA ASP A 19 0.06 4.12 -9.17
C ASP A 19 1.05 4.06 -7.98
N GLU A 20 0.57 3.95 -6.74
CA GLU A 20 1.31 3.99 -5.50
C GLU A 20 1.38 2.60 -4.89
N THR A 21 2.60 2.15 -4.61
CA THR A 21 2.85 0.87 -3.97
C THR A 21 2.91 1.05 -2.46
N VAL A 22 2.18 0.22 -1.71
CA VAL A 22 2.32 0.13 -0.26
C VAL A 22 3.73 -0.32 0.07
N THR A 23 4.46 0.48 0.84
CA THR A 23 5.82 0.17 1.27
C THR A 23 5.88 -0.46 2.65
N GLU A 24 4.90 -0.15 3.49
CA GLU A 24 4.88 -0.58 4.87
C GLU A 24 3.43 -0.71 5.34
N LEU A 25 3.16 -1.76 6.12
CA LEU A 25 1.91 -1.91 6.87
C LEU A 25 2.23 -1.84 8.35
N THR A 26 1.58 -0.93 9.05
CA THR A 26 1.73 -0.70 10.47
C THR A 26 0.45 -1.10 11.19
N ARG A 27 0.59 -1.96 12.18
CA ARG A 27 -0.47 -2.29 13.15
C ARG A 27 -0.43 -1.28 14.29
N VAL A 28 -1.59 -0.75 14.66
CA VAL A 28 -1.76 0.21 15.75
C VAL A 28 -2.92 -0.20 16.63
N ILE A 29 -2.82 0.03 17.94
CA ILE A 29 -3.88 -0.33 18.89
C ILE A 29 -4.58 0.97 19.31
N GLY A 30 -5.91 0.98 19.22
CA GLY A 30 -6.71 2.13 19.60
C GLY A 30 -6.77 3.24 18.54
N ILE A 31 -7.86 3.99 18.60
CA ILE A 31 -8.20 5.01 17.60
C ILE A 31 -7.31 6.25 17.70
N GLU A 32 -6.82 6.58 18.90
CA GLU A 32 -5.98 7.75 19.13
C GLU A 32 -4.66 7.65 18.37
N GLU A 33 -4.01 6.49 18.43
CA GLU A 33 -2.74 6.26 17.75
C GLU A 33 -2.92 6.13 16.24
N ALA A 34 -4.02 5.50 15.81
CA ALA A 34 -4.40 5.47 14.40
C ALA A 34 -4.58 6.88 13.83
N ASN A 35 -5.31 7.75 14.55
CA ASN A 35 -5.53 9.15 14.14
C ASN A 35 -4.23 9.95 14.04
N ARG A 36 -3.28 9.74 14.95
CA ARG A 36 -1.94 10.37 14.87
C ARG A 36 -1.24 10.00 13.56
N LEU A 37 -1.20 8.71 13.22
CA LEU A 37 -0.55 8.24 12.00
C LEU A 37 -1.30 8.66 10.72
N LEU A 38 -2.63 8.72 10.75
CA LEU A 38 -3.42 9.29 9.66
C LEU A 38 -3.06 10.76 9.41
N ALA A 39 -2.87 11.56 10.46
CA ALA A 39 -2.43 12.95 10.35
C ALA A 39 -1.00 13.09 9.81
N GLU A 40 -0.14 12.10 10.03
CA GLU A 40 1.22 12.01 9.48
C GLU A 40 1.26 11.52 8.01
N GLY A 41 0.11 11.23 7.41
CA GLY A 41 -0.02 10.86 6.01
C GLY A 41 -0.01 9.36 5.73
N TYR A 42 -0.26 8.52 6.73
CA TYR A 42 -0.57 7.11 6.50
C TYR A 42 -2.00 6.96 5.96
N LEU A 43 -2.26 5.87 5.26
CA LEU A 43 -3.58 5.52 4.74
C LEU A 43 -4.23 4.42 5.57
N PHE A 44 -5.52 4.58 5.83
CA PHE A 44 -6.30 3.50 6.43
C PHE A 44 -6.49 2.34 5.45
N VAL A 45 -6.24 1.12 5.92
CA VAL A 45 -6.45 -0.12 5.13
C VAL A 45 -7.61 -0.93 5.69
N SER A 46 -7.54 -1.27 6.98
CA SER A 46 -8.57 -2.08 7.64
C SER A 46 -8.50 -1.95 9.16
N MET A 47 -9.53 -2.42 9.83
CA MET A 47 -9.56 -2.57 11.29
C MET A 47 -10.13 -3.95 11.63
N TYR A 48 -9.62 -4.55 12.70
CA TYR A 48 -10.20 -5.74 13.30
C TYR A 48 -10.18 -5.65 14.82
N PHE A 49 -11.12 -6.35 15.46
CA PHE A 49 -11.17 -6.46 16.90
C PHE A 49 -10.48 -7.75 17.36
N ASN A 50 -9.39 -7.63 18.12
CA ASN A 50 -8.74 -8.77 18.74
C ASN A 50 -9.55 -9.20 19.98
N GLN A 51 -10.28 -10.31 19.86
CA GLN A 51 -11.12 -10.82 20.95
C GLN A 51 -10.32 -11.33 22.16
N ALA A 52 -9.10 -11.84 21.94
CA ALA A 52 -8.28 -12.40 23.01
C ALA A 52 -7.74 -11.31 23.95
N GLU A 53 -7.36 -10.16 23.37
CA GLU A 53 -6.78 -9.03 24.09
C GLU A 53 -7.82 -7.92 24.37
N GLN A 54 -9.05 -8.06 23.85
CA GLN A 54 -10.12 -7.05 23.88
C GLN A 54 -9.68 -5.69 23.33
N GLN A 55 -9.00 -5.70 22.19
CA GLN A 55 -8.39 -4.51 21.60
C GLN A 55 -8.88 -4.26 20.18
N GLU A 56 -9.09 -2.98 19.88
CA GLU A 56 -9.31 -2.53 18.51
C GLU A 56 -7.97 -2.30 17.83
N VAL A 57 -7.72 -2.99 16.72
CA VAL A 57 -6.46 -2.94 15.98
C VAL A 57 -6.71 -2.35 14.60
N TYR A 58 -5.97 -1.30 14.30
CA TYR A 58 -6.00 -0.59 13.04
C TYR A 58 -4.78 -0.98 12.20
N ILE A 59 -4.99 -1.21 10.91
CA ILE A 59 -3.94 -1.46 9.93
C ILE A 59 -3.84 -0.25 9.03
N LEU A 60 -2.68 0.40 9.05
CA LEU A 60 -2.36 1.57 8.25
C LEU A 60 -1.25 1.25 7.25
N ALA A 61 -1.31 1.87 6.08
CA ALA A 61 -0.30 1.75 5.03
C ALA A 61 0.49 3.04 4.87
N ARG A 62 1.80 2.92 4.68
CA ARG A 62 2.63 4.01 4.15
C ARG A 62 2.85 3.80 2.67
N LEU A 63 2.60 4.84 1.88
CA LEU A 63 2.87 4.84 0.44
C LEU A 63 4.22 5.49 0.16
N LYS A 64 4.99 4.94 -0.79
CA LYS A 64 6.03 5.73 -1.45
C LYS A 64 5.37 6.51 -2.59
N PRO A 65 5.63 7.82 -2.70
CA PRO A 65 5.31 8.52 -3.92
C PRO A 65 6.14 7.87 -5.03
N THR A 66 5.46 7.25 -6.00
CA THR A 66 6.11 6.84 -7.24
C THR A 66 6.57 8.14 -7.89
N LYS A 67 7.88 8.43 -7.79
CA LYS A 67 8.52 9.35 -8.72
C LYS A 67 8.22 8.75 -10.09
N LYS A 68 7.16 9.25 -10.75
CA LYS A 68 6.92 8.97 -12.16
C LYS A 68 8.21 9.41 -12.85
N GLN A 69 9.10 8.46 -13.12
CA GLN A 69 10.14 8.67 -14.08
C GLN A 69 9.36 9.00 -15.34
N ARG A 70 9.29 10.30 -15.66
CA ARG A 70 8.90 10.77 -16.98
C ARG A 70 9.91 10.12 -17.90
N LYS A 71 9.58 8.92 -18.40
CA LYS A 71 10.25 8.39 -19.58
C LYS A 71 10.06 9.48 -20.62
N PRO A 72 11.12 10.14 -21.11
CA PRO A 72 10.95 11.14 -22.14
C PRO A 72 10.24 10.44 -23.30
N ILE A 73 9.04 10.92 -23.64
CA ILE A 73 8.36 10.50 -24.85
C ILE A 73 9.13 11.19 -25.98
N GLY A 74 10.05 10.45 -26.61
CA GLY A 74 10.90 10.94 -27.67
C GLY A 74 11.70 9.79 -28.28
N PHE A 75 11.94 9.86 -29.58
CA PHE A 75 12.75 8.87 -30.28
C PHE A 75 14.20 8.98 -29.81
N ILE A 76 14.81 7.86 -29.40
CA ILE A 76 16.26 7.75 -29.22
C ILE A 76 16.84 7.63 -30.63
N PRO A 77 17.60 8.62 -31.15
CA PRO A 77 18.24 8.48 -32.43
C PRO A 77 19.51 7.64 -32.27
N GLY A 78 19.59 6.54 -33.02
CA GLY A 78 20.84 5.85 -33.33
C GLY A 78 21.06 4.51 -32.62
N GLN A 79 20.63 3.44 -33.28
CA GLN A 79 21.54 2.33 -33.63
C GLN A 79 21.34 2.02 -35.11
#